data_AF-A0A6A5AXM8-F1
#
_entry.id   AF-A0A6A5AXM8-F1
#
_cell.length_a   1.000
_cell.length_b   1.000
_cell.length_c   1.000
_cell.angle_alpha   90.00
_cell.angle_beta   90.00
_cell.angle_gamma   90.00
#
_symmetry.space_group_name_H-M   'P 1'
#
loop_
_entity.id
_entity.type
_entity.pdbx_description
1 polymer ?
#
loop_
_entity_poly.entity_id
_entity_poly.type
_entity_poly.pdbx_seq_one_letter_code
_entity_poly.pdbx_strand_id
1 'polypeptide(L)'
;GKVYKKAIIDKVIPAILERFPPRTLARGVVIQQDNASPHRCVTTEVLAQRGLEKIRVENQPPNSPDFNVLDLGFFNSIQSLQHQKSTRSIEELIGAVEAAFYELPMDTLSKTFITLQKVMQTSIEMLGSNNYKLPHMRKDATISDLALFNVECNLSAVEGALLHLESRLGEESHLEALVNSQEQVESSAE
;
A
#
# COMPACT_ATOMS: atom_id res chain seq x y z
N GLY A 1 -16.15 -7.98 2.86
CA GLY A 1 -17.24 -7.72 3.83
C GLY A 1 -18.27 -6.79 3.23
N LYS A 2 -19.56 -6.98 3.51
CA LYS A 2 -20.65 -6.16 2.93
C LYS A 2 -20.50 -4.67 3.21
N VAL A 3 -20.12 -4.32 4.45
CA VAL A 3 -19.89 -2.93 4.88
C VAL A 3 -18.73 -2.29 4.12
N TYR A 4 -17.58 -2.97 4.03
CA TYR A 4 -16.42 -2.50 3.29
C TYR A 4 -16.73 -2.23 1.81
N LYS A 5 -17.35 -3.21 1.13
CA LYS A 5 -17.77 -3.05 -0.27
C LYS A 5 -18.66 -1.82 -0.44
N LYS A 6 -19.66 -1.67 0.43
CA LYS A 6 -20.56 -0.52 0.40
C LYS A 6 -19.80 0.79 0.59
N ALA A 7 -18.87 0.87 1.54
CA ALA A 7 -18.05 2.05 1.75
C ALA A 7 -17.20 2.41 0.53
N ILE A 8 -16.56 1.43 -0.12
CA ILE A 8 -15.75 1.69 -1.31
C ILE A 8 -16.61 2.19 -2.47
N ILE A 9 -17.70 1.47 -2.76
CA ILE A 9 -18.58 1.77 -3.90
C ILE A 9 -19.35 3.09 -3.71
N ASP A 10 -19.90 3.32 -2.52
CA ASP A 10 -20.84 4.43 -2.30
C ASP A 10 -20.14 5.70 -1.82
N LYS A 11 -18.90 5.61 -1.31
CA LYS A 11 -18.17 6.76 -0.76
C LYS A 11 -16.82 7.01 -1.44
N VAL A 12 -15.93 6.02 -1.44
CA VAL A 12 -14.53 6.22 -1.88
C VAL A 12 -14.46 6.48 -3.39
N ILE A 13 -15.11 5.65 -4.19
CA ILE A 13 -15.07 5.80 -5.66
C ILE A 13 -15.68 7.13 -6.12
N PRO A 14 -16.89 7.54 -5.67
CA PRO A 14 -17.42 8.86 -5.97
C PRO A 14 -16.46 9.99 -5.58
N ALA A 15 -15.85 9.93 -4.39
CA ALA A 15 -14.89 10.93 -3.95
C ALA A 15 -13.64 10.98 -4.83
N ILE A 16 -13.13 9.83 -5.31
CA ILE A 16 -12.02 9.78 -6.28
C ILE A 16 -12.42 10.50 -7.57
N LEU A 17 -13.57 10.16 -8.13
CA LEU A 17 -14.05 10.75 -9.39
C LEU A 17 -14.31 12.27 -9.28
N GLU A 18 -14.74 12.74 -8.11
CA GLU A 18 -15.00 14.15 -7.84
C GLU A 18 -13.71 14.95 -7.59
N ARG A 19 -12.77 14.39 -6.81
CA ARG A 19 -11.64 15.15 -6.24
C ARG A 19 -10.33 14.99 -7.00
N PHE A 20 -10.13 13.88 -7.72
CA PHE A 20 -8.84 13.64 -8.37
C PHE A 20 -8.68 14.51 -9.62
N PRO A 21 -7.46 15.00 -9.92
CA PRO A 21 -7.20 15.73 -11.14
C PRO A 21 -7.57 14.91 -12.38
N PRO A 22 -8.17 15.52 -13.43
CA PRO A 22 -8.56 14.79 -14.65
C PRO A 22 -7.43 14.02 -15.31
N ARG A 23 -6.20 14.56 -15.27
CA ARG A 23 -5.00 13.87 -15.79
C ARG A 23 -4.68 12.59 -15.01
N THR A 24 -4.88 12.58 -13.70
CA THR A 24 -4.68 11.40 -12.85
C THR A 24 -5.74 10.36 -13.15
N LEU A 25 -7.01 10.76 -13.23
CA LEU A 25 -8.11 9.87 -13.62
C LEU A 25 -7.89 9.27 -15.02
N ALA A 26 -7.34 10.05 -15.96
CA ALA A 26 -7.06 9.58 -17.31
C ALA A 26 -5.96 8.50 -17.36
N ARG A 27 -4.93 8.61 -16.51
CA ARG A 27 -3.84 7.61 -16.36
C ARG A 27 -4.29 6.34 -15.62
N GLY A 28 -5.36 6.45 -14.85
CA GLY A 28 -5.87 5.39 -14.00
C GLY A 28 -5.42 5.55 -12.55
N VAL A 29 -6.28 5.09 -11.64
CA VAL A 29 -6.09 5.16 -10.19
C VAL A 29 -5.96 3.74 -9.65
N VAL A 30 -5.01 3.54 -8.75
CA VAL A 30 -4.85 2.29 -8.02
C VAL A 30 -5.28 2.52 -6.58
N ILE A 31 -6.25 1.74 -6.12
CA ILE A 31 -6.62 1.62 -4.71
C ILE A 31 -5.76 0.50 -4.13
N GLN A 32 -4.77 0.87 -3.33
CA GLN A 32 -3.99 -0.09 -2.56
C GLN A 32 -4.75 -0.48 -1.29
N GLN A 33 -4.74 -1.77 -0.95
CA GLN A 33 -5.35 -2.30 0.28
C GLN A 33 -4.52 -3.46 0.87
N ASP A 34 -4.75 -3.80 2.13
CA ASP A 34 -4.16 -4.98 2.75
C ASP A 34 -4.94 -6.28 2.42
N ASN A 35 -4.42 -7.42 2.89
CA ASN A 35 -5.01 -8.74 2.66
C ASN A 35 -6.08 -9.14 3.69
N ALA A 36 -6.64 -8.20 4.46
CA ALA A 36 -7.70 -8.51 5.41
C ALA A 36 -8.90 -9.14 4.70
N SER A 37 -9.50 -10.17 5.30
CA SER A 37 -10.61 -10.93 4.72
C SER A 37 -11.75 -10.05 4.17
N PRO A 38 -12.13 -8.92 4.80
CA PRO A 38 -13.13 -8.03 4.25
C PRO A 38 -12.78 -7.38 2.90
N HIS A 39 -11.52 -7.24 2.52
CA HIS A 39 -11.08 -6.51 1.32
C HIS A 39 -11.24 -7.30 0.02
N ARG A 40 -11.29 -8.63 0.11
CA ARG A 40 -11.41 -9.55 -1.06
C ARG A 40 -12.70 -9.37 -1.88
N CYS A 41 -13.66 -8.57 -1.41
CA CYS A 41 -14.96 -8.40 -2.10
C CYS A 41 -15.01 -7.22 -3.07
N VAL A 42 -13.94 -6.41 -3.14
CA VAL A 42 -13.76 -5.36 -4.14
C VAL A 42 -12.50 -5.68 -4.93
N THR A 43 -12.68 -6.05 -6.19
CA THR A 43 -11.58 -6.39 -7.11
C THR A 43 -11.67 -5.53 -8.35
N THR A 44 -10.58 -5.45 -9.10
CA THR A 44 -10.52 -4.74 -10.38
C THR A 44 -11.62 -5.20 -11.34
N GLU A 45 -11.94 -6.49 -11.37
CA GLU A 45 -12.99 -7.06 -12.22
C GLU A 45 -14.38 -6.56 -11.82
N VAL A 46 -14.65 -6.50 -10.51
CA VAL A 46 -15.93 -5.98 -9.99
C VAL A 46 -16.11 -4.50 -10.31
N LEU A 47 -15.01 -3.72 -10.32
CA LEU A 47 -15.03 -2.32 -10.71
C LEU A 47 -15.21 -2.16 -12.23
N ALA A 48 -14.51 -2.96 -13.04
CA ALA A 48 -14.63 -2.96 -14.48
C ALA A 48 -16.07 -3.29 -14.95
N GLN A 49 -16.72 -4.28 -14.33
CA GLN A 49 -18.13 -4.61 -14.59
C GLN A 49 -19.11 -3.46 -14.31
N ARG A 50 -18.68 -2.46 -13.55
CA ARG A 50 -19.44 -1.24 -13.22
C ARG A 50 -19.03 -0.04 -14.09
N GLY A 51 -18.24 -0.25 -15.15
CA GLY A 51 -17.75 0.79 -16.04
C GLY A 51 -16.58 1.61 -15.46
N LEU A 52 -15.91 1.12 -14.41
CA LEU A 52 -14.82 1.81 -13.73
C LEU A 52 -13.45 1.23 -14.13
N GLU A 53 -13.24 1.01 -15.43
CA GLU A 53 -12.05 0.35 -16.00
C GLU A 53 -10.72 1.05 -15.64
N LYS A 54 -10.77 2.35 -15.33
CA LYS A 54 -9.61 3.15 -14.96
C LYS A 54 -9.26 3.08 -13.47
N ILE A 55 -10.10 2.46 -12.64
CA ILE A 55 -9.83 2.27 -11.21
C ILE A 55 -9.52 0.80 -10.98
N ARG A 56 -8.31 0.52 -10.53
CA ARG A 56 -7.84 -0.84 -10.19
C ARG A 56 -7.66 -0.96 -8.69
N VAL A 57 -7.74 -2.18 -8.20
CA VAL A 57 -7.46 -2.53 -6.81
C VAL A 57 -6.23 -3.42 -6.78
N GLU A 58 -5.26 -3.06 -5.95
CA GLU A 58 -4.04 -3.82 -5.76
C GLU A 58 -3.86 -4.15 -4.28
N ASN A 59 -3.47 -5.39 -4.01
CA ASN A 59 -3.19 -5.84 -2.65
C ASN A 59 -1.70 -5.68 -2.38
N GLN A 60 -1.36 -5.16 -1.20
CA GLN A 60 0.03 -5.15 -0.77
C GLN A 60 0.53 -6.57 -0.45
N PRO A 61 1.85 -6.81 -0.45
CA PRO A 61 2.43 -8.06 0.01
C PRO A 61 1.99 -8.43 1.43
N PRO A 62 1.78 -9.72 1.74
CA PRO A 62 1.45 -10.16 3.10
C PRO A 62 2.48 -9.68 4.14
N ASN A 63 2.01 -9.41 5.36
CA ASN A 63 2.86 -8.99 6.51
C ASN A 63 3.78 -7.79 6.23
N SER A 64 3.36 -6.87 5.35
CA SER A 64 4.14 -5.69 4.95
C SER A 64 3.39 -4.38 5.26
N PRO A 65 3.09 -4.08 6.53
CA PRO A 65 2.36 -2.85 6.91
C PRO A 65 3.13 -1.58 6.56
N ASP A 66 4.44 -1.68 6.44
CA ASP A 66 5.35 -0.62 6.02
C ASP A 66 5.26 -0.29 4.52
N PHE A 67 4.59 -1.12 3.72
CA PHE A 67 4.21 -0.81 2.34
C PHE A 67 2.84 -0.14 2.22
N ASN A 68 2.17 0.12 3.34
CA ASN A 68 0.94 0.92 3.40
C ASN A 68 1.25 2.31 3.93
N VAL A 69 1.03 3.36 3.13
CA VAL A 69 1.21 4.76 3.60
C VAL A 69 0.35 5.07 4.83
N LEU A 70 -0.82 4.42 4.94
CA LEU A 70 -1.77 4.64 6.02
C LEU A 70 -1.20 4.19 7.36
N ASP A 71 -0.71 2.94 7.41
CA ASP A 71 -0.13 2.34 8.62
C ASP A 71 1.27 2.89 8.91
N LEU A 72 2.08 3.12 7.88
CA LEU A 72 3.46 3.56 7.98
C LEU A 72 3.62 4.90 8.70
N GLY A 73 2.68 5.83 8.53
CA GLY A 73 2.81 7.14 9.18
C GLY A 73 1.57 8.02 9.16
N PHE A 74 0.63 7.85 8.24
CA PHE A 74 -0.53 8.73 8.18
C PHE A 74 -1.42 8.60 9.42
N PHE A 75 -1.80 7.40 9.83
CA PHE A 75 -2.63 7.20 11.03
C PHE A 75 -1.92 7.65 12.30
N ASN A 76 -0.62 7.39 12.43
CA ASN A 76 0.18 7.87 13.56
C ASN A 76 0.21 9.41 13.62
N SER A 77 0.27 10.08 12.46
CA SER A 77 0.26 11.54 12.40
C SER A 77 -1.10 12.13 12.81
N ILE A 78 -2.20 11.53 12.33
CA ILE A 78 -3.56 11.91 12.74
C ILE A 78 -3.74 11.69 14.25
N GLN A 79 -3.31 10.53 14.75
CA GLN A 79 -3.41 10.19 16.16
C GLN A 79 -2.59 11.16 17.04
N SER A 80 -1.41 11.56 16.59
CA SER A 80 -0.58 12.55 17.30
C SER A 80 -1.25 13.92 17.43
N LEU A 81 -2.05 14.34 16.45
CA LEU A 81 -2.83 15.58 16.52
C LEU A 81 -4.09 15.39 17.38
N GLN A 82 -4.78 14.27 17.21
CA GLN A 82 -5.97 13.95 17.98
C GLN A 82 -5.68 13.88 19.49
N HIS A 83 -4.53 13.30 19.91
CA HIS A 83 -4.14 13.23 21.33
C HIS A 83 -3.87 14.58 22.00
N GLN A 84 -3.69 15.65 21.23
CA GLN A 84 -3.56 17.01 21.78
C GLN A 84 -4.91 17.59 22.21
N LYS A 85 -6.02 16.92 21.87
CA LYS A 85 -7.39 17.34 22.17
C LYS A 85 -7.95 16.45 23.27
N SER A 86 -8.51 17.05 24.31
CA SER A 86 -9.21 16.32 25.37
C SER A 86 -10.61 15.95 24.90
N THR A 87 -10.87 14.66 24.72
CA THR A 87 -12.18 14.13 24.29
C THR A 87 -12.79 13.26 25.39
N ARG A 88 -14.05 13.51 25.74
CA ARG A 88 -14.82 12.83 26.79
C ARG A 88 -16.04 12.09 26.26
N SER A 89 -16.33 12.17 24.97
CA SER A 89 -17.38 11.41 24.29
C SER A 89 -16.92 10.91 22.92
N ILE A 90 -17.72 10.04 22.31
CA ILE A 90 -17.47 9.51 20.96
C ILE A 90 -17.58 10.64 19.93
N GLU A 91 -18.54 11.54 20.10
CA GLU A 91 -18.78 12.69 19.22
C GLU A 91 -17.59 13.66 19.27
N GLU A 92 -17.07 13.93 20.47
CA GLU A 92 -15.86 14.74 20.63
C GLU A 92 -14.64 14.05 19.99
N LEU A 93 -14.53 12.72 20.10
CA LEU A 93 -13.47 11.97 19.45
C LEU A 93 -13.55 12.03 17.92
N ILE A 94 -14.75 11.84 17.35
CA ILE A 94 -14.98 11.96 15.90
C ILE A 94 -14.58 13.37 15.43
N GLY A 95 -15.06 14.42 16.11
CA GLY A 95 -14.72 15.80 15.78
C GLY A 95 -13.21 16.09 15.90
N ALA A 96 -12.54 15.50 16.90
CA ALA A 96 -11.09 15.64 17.06
C ALA A 96 -10.30 14.98 15.91
N VAL A 97 -10.72 13.79 15.45
CA VAL A 97 -10.12 13.09 14.31
C VAL A 97 -10.37 13.85 13.00
N GLU A 98 -11.59 14.35 12.79
CA GLU A 98 -11.91 15.16 11.62
C GLU A 98 -11.08 16.45 11.58
N ALA A 99 -10.97 17.15 12.71
CA ALA A 99 -10.14 18.35 12.80
C ALA A 99 -8.65 18.02 12.59
N ALA A 100 -8.14 16.90 13.14
CA ALA A 100 -6.78 16.44 12.89
C ALA A 100 -6.51 16.14 11.40
N PHE A 101 -7.50 15.63 10.66
CA PHE A 101 -7.39 15.41 9.22
C PHE A 101 -7.17 16.73 8.45
N TYR A 102 -7.91 17.78 8.79
CA TYR A 102 -7.76 19.09 8.14
C TYR A 102 -6.53 19.88 8.62
N GLU A 103 -6.12 19.67 9.87
CA GLU A 103 -4.95 20.33 10.47
C GLU A 103 -3.62 19.68 10.05
N LEU A 104 -3.64 18.45 9.53
CA LEU A 104 -2.43 17.73 9.17
C LEU A 104 -1.61 18.50 8.13
N PRO A 105 -0.36 18.89 8.43
CA PRO A 105 0.47 19.61 7.47
C PRO A 105 0.77 18.75 6.23
N MET A 106 0.66 19.35 5.05
CA MET A 106 1.01 18.70 3.79
C MET A 106 2.45 18.16 3.79
N ASP A 107 3.39 18.87 4.41
CA ASP A 107 4.78 18.42 4.55
C ASP A 107 4.89 17.10 5.31
N THR A 108 4.08 16.89 6.35
CA THR A 108 4.04 15.63 7.10
C THR A 108 3.57 14.48 6.20
N LEU A 109 2.54 14.73 5.39
CA LEU A 109 2.06 13.75 4.41
C LEU A 109 3.12 13.45 3.34
N SER A 110 3.74 14.47 2.75
CA SER A 110 4.82 14.31 1.76
C SER A 110 6.00 13.52 2.33
N LYS A 111 6.43 13.83 3.55
CA LYS A 111 7.49 13.06 4.25
C LYS A 111 7.12 11.59 4.46
N THR A 112 5.84 11.30 4.65
CA THR A 112 5.33 9.92 4.81
C THR A 112 5.43 9.16 3.49
N PHE A 113 5.03 9.77 2.37
CA PHE A 113 5.22 9.19 1.04
C PHE A 113 6.70 9.00 0.67
N ILE A 114 7.58 9.95 1.01
CA ILE A 114 9.02 9.80 0.80
C ILE A 114 9.57 8.63 1.63
N THR A 115 9.11 8.46 2.89
CA THR A 115 9.48 7.29 3.69
C THR A 115 8.99 5.99 3.04
N LEU A 116 7.76 5.94 2.52
CA LEU A 116 7.24 4.77 1.81
C LEU A 116 8.14 4.39 0.62
N GLN A 117 8.51 5.37 -0.21
CA GLN A 117 9.41 5.13 -1.34
C GLN A 117 10.78 4.61 -0.87
N LYS A 118 11.32 5.15 0.23
CA LYS A 118 12.61 4.69 0.77
C LYS A 118 12.52 3.30 1.38
N VAL A 119 11.41 2.96 2.00
CA VAL A 119 11.12 1.60 2.50
C VAL A 119 11.08 0.61 1.33
N MET A 120 10.37 0.92 0.25
CA MET A 120 10.35 0.10 -0.97
C MET A 120 11.75 -0.08 -1.57
N GLN A 121 12.52 1.01 -1.70
CA GLN A 121 13.92 0.93 -2.16
C GLN A 121 14.76 0.01 -1.26
N THR A 122 14.63 0.15 0.06
CA THR A 122 15.40 -0.65 1.02
C THR A 122 15.04 -2.13 0.90
N SER A 123 13.77 -2.45 0.65
CA SER A 123 13.36 -3.84 0.41
C SER A 123 13.97 -4.39 -0.89
N ILE A 124 14.01 -3.60 -1.96
CA ILE A 124 14.69 -3.99 -3.22
C ILE A 124 16.17 -4.26 -2.97
N GLU A 125 16.86 -3.36 -2.26
CA GLU A 125 18.28 -3.52 -1.88
C GLU A 125 18.52 -4.77 -1.03
N MET A 126 17.50 -5.25 -0.32
CA MET A 126 17.50 -6.44 0.52
C MET A 126 16.82 -7.64 -0.14
N LEU A 127 16.71 -7.66 -1.48
CA LEU A 127 16.16 -8.76 -2.28
C LEU A 127 14.74 -9.17 -1.87
N GLY A 128 13.90 -8.19 -1.52
CA GLY A 128 12.51 -8.39 -1.09
C GLY A 128 12.33 -8.70 0.39
N SER A 129 13.40 -8.71 1.19
CA SER A 129 13.28 -8.82 2.64
C SER A 129 12.65 -7.56 3.26
N ASN A 130 11.92 -7.76 4.37
CA ASN A 130 11.41 -6.69 5.23
C ASN A 130 12.23 -6.53 6.53
N ASN A 131 13.36 -7.23 6.66
CA ASN A 131 14.21 -7.18 7.85
C ASN A 131 15.18 -5.99 7.82
N TYR A 132 14.63 -4.78 7.68
CA TYR A 132 15.38 -3.53 7.74
C TYR A 132 14.91 -2.68 8.92
N LYS A 133 15.78 -1.78 9.36
CA LYS A 133 15.38 -0.67 10.22
C LYS A 133 14.74 0.41 9.36
N LEU A 134 13.68 1.04 9.87
CA LEU A 134 13.04 2.14 9.17
C LEU A 134 14.07 3.22 8.80
N PRO A 135 14.19 3.58 7.51
CA PRO A 135 15.27 4.43 7.03
C PRO A 135 15.04 5.90 7.44
N HIS A 136 16.07 6.52 8.02
CA HIS A 136 16.03 7.91 8.45
C HIS A 136 16.76 8.84 7.46
N MET A 137 16.00 9.63 6.70
CA MET A 137 16.55 10.44 5.59
C MET A 137 16.93 11.90 5.94
N ARG A 138 16.70 12.35 7.19
CA ARG A 138 16.87 13.77 7.58
C ARG A 138 16.18 14.74 6.60
N LYS A 139 14.96 14.38 6.18
CA LYS A 139 14.24 15.00 5.05
C LYS A 139 14.20 16.52 5.09
N ASP A 140 13.93 17.09 6.26
CA ASP A 140 13.87 18.54 6.48
C ASP A 140 15.17 19.28 6.14
N ALA A 141 16.31 18.61 6.28
CA ALA A 141 17.62 19.20 6.02
C ALA A 141 18.10 18.96 4.58
N THR A 142 17.55 17.97 3.88
CA THR A 142 18.12 17.45 2.62
C THR A 142 17.22 17.63 1.40
N ILE A 143 15.93 17.91 1.60
CA ILE A 143 14.94 17.96 0.52
C ILE A 143 14.35 19.37 0.48
N SER A 144 14.57 20.08 -0.63
CA SER A 144 14.06 21.44 -0.84
C SER A 144 12.57 21.48 -1.16
N ASP A 145 12.09 20.53 -1.97
CA ASP A 145 10.67 20.38 -2.32
C ASP A 145 10.20 18.96 -2.01
N LEU A 146 9.52 18.80 -0.89
CA LEU A 146 8.99 17.52 -0.43
C LEU A 146 7.89 16.97 -1.34
N ALA A 147 7.16 17.83 -2.06
CA ALA A 147 6.05 17.40 -2.91
C ALA A 147 6.51 16.83 -4.26
N LEU A 148 7.69 17.26 -4.73
CA LEU A 148 8.27 16.81 -6.00
C LEU A 148 9.40 15.78 -5.84
N PHE A 149 9.90 15.58 -4.63
CA PHE A 149 10.99 14.63 -4.37
C PHE A 149 10.55 13.18 -4.60
N ASN A 150 11.39 12.42 -5.31
CA ASN A 150 11.24 10.98 -5.46
C ASN A 150 12.55 10.28 -5.09
N VAL A 151 12.45 9.17 -4.38
CA VAL A 151 13.60 8.32 -4.05
C VAL A 151 14.03 7.56 -5.29
N GLU A 152 15.32 7.67 -5.64
CA GLU A 152 15.90 6.95 -6.76
C GLU A 152 16.43 5.59 -6.32
N CYS A 153 16.13 4.56 -7.11
CA CYS A 153 16.68 3.22 -6.93
C CYS A 153 18.01 3.08 -7.67
N ASN A 154 18.97 2.39 -7.05
CA ASN A 154 20.20 2.01 -7.71
C ASN A 154 19.93 0.91 -8.76
N LEU A 155 20.33 1.13 -10.01
CA LEU A 155 20.10 0.18 -11.10
C LEU A 155 20.65 -1.22 -10.81
N SER A 156 21.87 -1.32 -10.27
CA SER A 156 22.47 -2.61 -9.94
C SER A 156 21.72 -3.33 -8.83
N ALA A 157 21.17 -2.60 -7.86
CA ALA A 157 20.31 -3.19 -6.82
C ALA A 157 19.00 -3.73 -7.41
N VAL A 158 18.39 -2.98 -8.34
CA VAL A 158 17.16 -3.40 -9.04
C VAL A 158 17.42 -4.65 -9.89
N GLU A 159 18.49 -4.65 -10.69
CA GLU A 159 18.89 -5.81 -11.50
C GLU A 159 19.16 -7.04 -10.63
N GLY A 160 19.89 -6.87 -9.53
CA GLY A 160 20.15 -7.94 -8.57
C GLY A 160 18.86 -8.50 -7.94
N ALA A 161 17.93 -7.62 -7.57
CA ALA A 161 16.63 -8.03 -7.03
C ALA A 161 15.76 -8.77 -8.07
N LEU A 162 15.76 -8.32 -9.32
CA LEU A 162 15.05 -8.99 -10.41
C LEU A 162 15.61 -10.38 -10.69
N LEU A 163 16.93 -10.52 -10.81
CA LEU A 163 17.57 -11.83 -10.99
C LEU A 163 17.27 -12.78 -9.82
N HIS A 164 17.29 -12.26 -8.59
CA HIS A 164 16.93 -13.06 -7.42
C HIS A 164 15.46 -13.52 -7.46
N LEU A 165 14.55 -12.62 -7.83
CA LEU A 165 13.13 -12.93 -7.98
C LEU A 165 12.90 -14.00 -9.05
N GLU A 166 13.52 -13.86 -10.22
CA GLU A 166 13.41 -14.83 -11.31
C GLU A 166 13.94 -16.21 -10.91
N SER A 167 15.08 -16.27 -10.22
CA SER A 167 15.63 -17.53 -9.67
C SER A 167 14.64 -18.19 -8.71
N ARG A 168 14.10 -17.41 -7.77
CA ARG A 168 13.14 -17.89 -6.78
C ARG A 168 11.86 -18.43 -7.41
N LEU A 169 11.29 -17.71 -8.38
CA LEU A 169 10.10 -18.17 -9.10
C LEU A 169 10.37 -19.47 -9.88
N GLY A 170 11.57 -19.61 -10.44
CA GLY A 170 12.01 -20.86 -11.09
C GLY A 170 12.11 -22.03 -10.11
N GLU A 171 12.69 -21.81 -8.94
CA GLU A 171 12.79 -22.80 -7.86
C GLU A 171 11.41 -23.21 -7.34
N GLU A 172 10.51 -22.26 -7.09
CA GLU A 172 9.14 -22.51 -6.66
C GLU A 172 8.38 -23.34 -7.69
N SER A 173 8.45 -22.95 -8.98
CA SER A 173 7.83 -23.70 -10.07
C SER A 173 8.35 -25.15 -10.16
N HIS A 174 9.64 -25.34 -9.93
CA HIS A 174 10.25 -26.68 -9.93
C HIS A 174 9.76 -27.52 -8.74
N LEU A 175 9.72 -26.94 -7.54
CA LEU A 175 9.22 -27.62 -6.33
C LEU A 175 7.75 -27.99 -6.46
N GLU A 176 6.90 -27.09 -6.97
CA GLU A 176 5.49 -27.37 -7.24
C GLU A 176 5.32 -28.54 -8.22
N ALA A 177 6.12 -28.60 -9.28
CA ALA A 177 6.10 -29.72 -10.22
C ALA A 177 6.48 -31.06 -9.56
N LEU A 178 7.47 -31.06 -8.65
CA LEU A 178 7.86 -32.25 -7.90
C LEU A 178 6.73 -32.73 -6.97
N VAL A 179 6.11 -31.83 -6.21
CA VAL A 179 4.98 -32.16 -5.31
C VAL A 179 3.81 -32.74 -6.10
N ASN A 180 3.39 -32.08 -7.18
CA ASN A 180 2.29 -32.55 -8.02
C ASN A 180 2.57 -33.93 -8.63
N SER A 181 3.83 -34.22 -8.97
CA SER A 181 4.23 -35.53 -9.49
C SER A 181 4.19 -36.63 -8.42
N GLN A 182 4.46 -36.31 -7.16
CA GLN A 182 4.40 -37.27 -6.04
C GLN A 182 2.95 -37.60 -5.66
N GLU A 183 2.06 -36.59 -5.62
CA GLU A 183 0.64 -36.80 -5.36
C GLU A 183 -0.04 -37.68 -6.45
N GLN A 184 0.36 -37.53 -7.71
CA GLN A 184 -0.13 -38.39 -8.81
C GLN A 184 0.34 -39.84 -8.69
N VAL A 185 1.54 -40.08 -8.15
CA VAL A 185 2.07 -41.43 -7.91
C VAL A 185 1.34 -42.09 -6.74
N GLU A 186 1.06 -41.34 -5.67
CA GLU A 186 0.30 -41.85 -4.52
C GLU A 186 -1.18 -42.11 -4.86
N SER A 187 -1.83 -41.25 -5.66
CA SER A 187 -3.22 -41.46 -6.09
C SER A 187 -3.42 -42.62 -7.08
N SER A 188 -2.34 -43.09 -7.71
CA SER A 188 -2.35 -44.22 -8.66
C SER A 188 -2.03 -45.56 -7.99
N ALA A 189 -1.70 -45.53 -6.69
CA ALA A 189 -1.34 -46.70 -5.89
C ALA A 189 -2.47 -47.16 -4.93
N GLU A 190 -3.58 -46.43 -4.88
CA GLU A 190 -4.87 -46.85 -4.28
C GLU A 190 -5.82 -47.43 -5.34
#